data_AF-A0A316JPA5-F1
#
_entry.id   AF-A0A316JPA5-F1
#
_cell.length_a   1.000
_cell.length_b   1.000
_cell.length_c   1.000
_cell.angle_alpha   90.00
_cell.angle_beta   90.00
_cell.angle_gamma   90.00
#
_symmetry.space_group_name_H-M   'P 1'
#
loop_
_entity.id
_entity.type
_entity.pdbx_description
1 polymer ?
#
loop_
_entity_poly.entity_id
_entity_poly.type
_entity_poly.pdbx_seq_one_letter_code
_entity_poly.pdbx_strand_id
1 'polypeptide(L)'
;MALRLRAPLGEAISLLLLAWPCAGWAQPQPPELVGDCVRRFGHTGCAARLYAQLLCDSFDQPALLLAQQQRLSEAFEREGVSFAGILPEEVETAAVRYYTPMLCPERSPQIRALFQR
;
A
#
# COMPACT_ATOMS: atom_id res chain seq x y z
N MET A 1 -45.02 -59.65 -20.39
CA MET A 1 -45.61 -59.18 -21.65
C MET A 1 -46.44 -57.93 -21.36
N ALA A 2 -46.34 -56.94 -22.26
CA ALA A 2 -47.15 -55.72 -22.43
C ALA A 2 -46.95 -54.53 -21.47
N LEU A 3 -46.24 -53.53 -22.03
CA LEU A 3 -46.28 -52.08 -21.77
C LEU A 3 -47.70 -51.53 -21.55
N ARG A 4 -47.82 -50.38 -20.86
CA ARG A 4 -48.11 -49.07 -21.49
C ARG A 4 -47.74 -47.90 -20.58
N LEU A 5 -46.75 -47.14 -21.07
CA LEU A 5 -46.33 -45.83 -20.59
C LEU A 5 -47.49 -44.83 -20.60
N ARG A 6 -47.53 -43.99 -19.57
CA ARG A 6 -48.38 -42.79 -19.49
C ARG A 6 -47.46 -41.57 -19.46
N ALA A 7 -47.49 -40.81 -20.55
CA ALA A 7 -46.94 -39.46 -20.72
C ALA A 7 -47.62 -38.47 -19.73
N PRO A 8 -47.14 -37.22 -19.48
CA PRO A 8 -46.39 -36.38 -20.42
C PRO A 8 -45.16 -35.61 -19.87
N LEU A 9 -44.32 -35.18 -20.82
CA LEU A 9 -43.40 -34.06 -20.69
C LEU A 9 -44.16 -32.82 -20.20
N GLY A 10 -43.57 -32.08 -19.26
CA GLY A 10 -44.08 -30.78 -18.85
C GLY A 10 -43.24 -30.16 -17.75
N GLU A 11 -42.20 -29.43 -18.14
CA GLU A 11 -41.91 -28.09 -17.63
C GLU A 11 -42.00 -27.87 -16.11
N ALA A 12 -40.89 -27.97 -15.39
CA ALA A 12 -40.63 -27.19 -14.17
C ALA A 12 -39.17 -27.32 -13.68
N ILE A 13 -38.17 -27.09 -14.54
CA ILE A 13 -36.75 -27.02 -14.11
C ILE A 13 -36.24 -25.56 -14.03
N SER A 14 -37.06 -24.58 -14.40
CA SER A 14 -36.70 -23.16 -14.22
C SER A 14 -37.46 -22.58 -13.04
N LEU A 15 -36.77 -22.36 -11.91
CA LEU A 15 -36.97 -21.27 -10.93
C LEU A 15 -36.34 -21.54 -9.53
N LEU A 16 -35.49 -22.55 -9.36
CA LEU A 16 -34.79 -22.81 -8.08
C LEU A 16 -33.34 -22.28 -8.01
N LEU A 17 -32.95 -21.35 -8.89
CA LEU A 17 -31.62 -20.71 -8.90
C LEU A 17 -31.57 -19.31 -8.25
N LEU A 18 -32.66 -18.82 -7.66
CA LEU A 18 -32.71 -17.46 -7.09
C LEU A 18 -32.43 -17.37 -5.58
N ALA A 19 -31.96 -18.45 -4.96
CA ALA A 19 -31.58 -18.45 -3.55
C ALA A 19 -30.15 -18.97 -3.36
N TRP A 20 -29.19 -18.45 -4.13
CA TRP A 20 -27.80 -18.60 -3.73
C TRP A 20 -27.42 -17.46 -2.78
N PRO A 21 -26.88 -17.79 -1.60
CA PRO A 21 -26.69 -16.84 -0.53
C PRO A 21 -25.64 -15.82 -0.96
N CYS A 22 -25.94 -14.54 -0.74
CA CYS A 22 -24.94 -13.48 -0.65
C CYS A 22 -24.05 -13.69 0.58
N ALA A 23 -23.48 -14.88 0.76
CA ALA A 23 -22.26 -15.06 1.51
C ALA A 23 -21.14 -14.71 0.52
N GLY A 24 -20.96 -13.41 0.28
CA GLY A 24 -19.73 -12.92 -0.32
C GLY A 24 -18.61 -13.32 0.63
N TRP A 25 -17.90 -14.39 0.30
CA TRP A 25 -16.70 -14.79 0.99
C TRP A 25 -15.73 -13.63 0.80
N ALA A 26 -15.66 -12.74 1.78
CA ALA A 26 -14.49 -11.91 1.97
C ALA A 26 -13.34 -12.90 2.15
N GLN A 27 -12.63 -13.19 1.06
CA GLN A 27 -11.40 -13.96 1.09
C GLN A 27 -10.54 -13.31 2.19
N PRO A 28 -10.05 -14.06 3.19
CA PRO A 28 -9.08 -13.53 4.12
C PRO A 28 -7.91 -13.07 3.26
N GLN A 29 -7.73 -11.75 3.11
CA GLN A 29 -6.54 -11.25 2.46
C GLN A 29 -5.37 -11.77 3.29
N PRO A 30 -4.33 -12.35 2.64
CA PRO A 30 -3.15 -12.78 3.38
C PRO A 30 -2.70 -11.61 4.24
N PRO A 31 -2.31 -11.84 5.51
CA PRO A 31 -1.94 -10.76 6.40
C PRO A 31 -0.89 -9.91 5.68
N GLU A 32 -1.25 -8.66 5.40
CA GLU A 32 -0.33 -7.71 4.80
C GLU A 32 0.92 -7.71 5.70
N LEU A 33 2.10 -7.95 5.12
CA LEU A 33 3.35 -7.97 5.85
C LEU A 33 3.66 -6.54 6.31
N VAL A 34 3.00 -6.11 7.38
CA VAL A 34 3.16 -4.78 7.95
C VAL A 34 4.42 -4.78 8.80
N GLY A 35 5.46 -4.13 8.29
CA GLY A 35 6.75 -3.98 8.97
C GLY A 35 6.66 -3.12 10.23
N ASP A 36 7.70 -3.21 11.07
CA ASP A 36 7.82 -2.46 12.33
C ASP A 36 7.65 -0.95 12.12
N CYS A 37 8.13 -0.42 11.00
CA CYS A 37 8.04 1.00 10.69
C CYS A 37 6.58 1.43 10.53
N VAL A 38 5.80 0.72 9.72
CA VAL A 38 4.37 1.01 9.53
C VAL A 38 3.59 0.79 10.82
N ARG A 39 3.89 -0.27 11.59
CA ARG A 39 3.23 -0.50 12.89
C ARG A 39 3.44 0.65 13.88
N ARG A 40 4.59 1.31 13.84
CA ARG A 40 4.94 2.39 14.78
C ARG A 40 4.50 3.77 14.31
N PHE A 41 4.54 4.03 13.01
CA PHE A 41 4.38 5.38 12.45
C PHE A 41 3.20 5.51 11.48
N GLY A 42 2.48 4.42 11.20
CA GLY A 42 1.51 4.34 10.11
C GLY A 42 2.18 4.38 8.73
N HIS A 43 1.39 4.20 7.67
CA HIS A 43 1.93 4.17 6.31
C HIS A 43 2.56 5.51 5.92
N THR A 44 1.87 6.64 6.12
CA THR A 44 2.40 7.98 5.80
C THR A 44 3.66 8.30 6.59
N GLY A 45 3.67 8.05 7.90
CA GLY A 45 4.83 8.33 8.75
C GLY A 45 6.03 7.44 8.43
N CYS A 46 5.79 6.17 8.12
CA CYS A 46 6.85 5.27 7.68
C CYS A 46 7.43 5.70 6.32
N ALA A 47 6.58 5.99 5.35
CA ALA A 47 6.99 6.49 4.04
C ALA A 47 7.84 7.76 4.17
N ALA A 48 7.37 8.71 4.99
CA ALA A 48 8.04 9.98 5.24
C ALA A 48 9.39 9.80 5.93
N ARG A 49 9.50 8.88 6.89
CA ARG A 49 10.77 8.58 7.56
C ARG A 49 11.79 7.98 6.60
N LEU A 50 11.38 7.01 5.77
CA LEU A 50 12.23 6.38 4.76
C LEU A 50 12.66 7.39 3.68
N TYR A 51 11.74 8.24 3.23
CA TYR A 51 12.04 9.30 2.29
C TYR A 51 12.98 10.36 2.89
N ALA A 52 12.82 10.72 4.17
CA ALA A 52 13.74 11.61 4.86
C ALA A 52 15.16 11.01 4.97
N GLN A 53 15.27 9.70 5.19
CA GLN A 53 16.56 9.01 5.18
C GLN A 53 17.25 9.15 3.81
N LEU A 54 16.51 8.93 2.72
CA LEU A 54 16.99 9.17 1.36
C LEU A 54 17.52 10.61 1.20
N LEU A 55 16.72 11.61 1.59
CA LEU A 55 17.11 13.02 1.47
C LEU A 55 18.39 13.33 2.26
N CYS A 56 18.52 12.80 3.48
CA CYS A 56 19.69 12.98 4.32
C CYS A 56 20.95 12.33 3.73
N ASP A 57 20.81 11.14 3.13
CA ASP A 57 21.92 10.34 2.59
C ASP A 57 22.36 10.81 1.21
N SER A 58 21.44 11.31 0.38
CA SER A 58 21.73 11.75 -0.99
C SER A 58 22.11 13.22 -1.12
N PHE A 59 21.98 14.02 -0.05
CA PHE A 59 22.12 15.48 -0.12
C PHE A 59 23.44 15.93 -0.79
N ASP A 60 24.57 15.36 -0.38
CA ASP A 60 25.90 15.70 -0.91
C ASP A 60 26.33 14.82 -2.09
N GLN A 61 25.53 13.82 -2.47
CA GLN A 61 25.90 12.77 -3.42
C GLN A 61 24.78 12.49 -4.43
N PRO A 62 24.45 13.47 -5.29
CA PRO A 62 23.36 13.34 -6.26
C PRO A 62 23.61 12.22 -7.28
N ALA A 63 24.87 11.86 -7.55
CA ALA A 63 25.24 10.74 -8.41
C ALA A 63 24.70 9.38 -7.89
N LEU A 64 24.42 9.27 -6.58
CA LEU A 64 23.86 8.06 -5.98
C LEU A 64 22.33 8.03 -6.00
N LEU A 65 21.66 9.12 -6.42
CA LEU A 65 20.21 9.28 -6.27
C LEU A 65 19.42 8.12 -6.88
N LEU A 66 19.79 7.65 -8.08
CA LEU A 66 19.11 6.55 -8.76
C LEU A 66 19.21 5.24 -7.96
N ALA A 67 20.42 4.92 -7.47
CA ALA A 67 20.63 3.74 -6.64
C ALA A 67 19.91 3.85 -5.28
N GLN A 68 19.74 5.06 -4.75
CA GLN A 68 18.99 5.26 -3.51
C GLN A 68 17.47 5.22 -3.71
N GLN A 69 16.95 5.65 -4.87
CA GLN A 69 15.54 5.52 -5.21
C GLN A 69 15.11 4.05 -5.28
N GLN A 70 15.95 3.19 -5.86
CA GLN A 70 15.67 1.75 -5.88
C GLN A 70 15.67 1.14 -4.48
N ARG A 71 16.63 1.55 -3.62
CA ARG A 71 16.61 1.13 -2.20
C ARG A 71 15.39 1.64 -1.45
N LEU A 72 14.88 2.81 -1.81
CA LEU A 72 13.66 3.36 -1.22
C LEU A 72 12.43 2.54 -1.61
N SER A 73 12.28 2.17 -2.89
CA SER A 73 11.17 1.31 -3.32
C SER A 73 11.20 -0.05 -2.64
N GLU A 74 12.38 -0.68 -2.56
CA GLU A 74 12.56 -1.94 -1.82
C GLU A 74 12.21 -1.79 -0.33
N ALA A 75 12.54 -0.64 0.28
CA ALA A 75 12.18 -0.38 1.67
C ALA A 75 10.67 -0.21 1.86
N PHE A 76 9.97 0.44 0.93
CA PHE A 76 8.51 0.54 0.98
C PHE A 76 7.84 -0.82 0.88
N GLU A 77 8.29 -1.66 -0.05
CA GLU A 77 7.78 -3.02 -0.20
C GLU A 77 8.04 -3.88 1.05
N ARG A 78 9.28 -3.83 1.56
CA ARG A 78 9.68 -4.58 2.77
C ARG A 78 8.87 -4.19 4.00
N GLU A 79 8.58 -2.91 4.17
CA GLU A 79 7.81 -2.42 5.33
C GLU A 79 6.30 -2.53 5.13
N GLY A 80 5.81 -2.93 3.95
CA GLY A 80 4.37 -2.98 3.65
C GLY A 80 3.75 -1.59 3.62
N VAL A 81 4.43 -0.61 3.02
CA VAL A 81 3.88 0.75 2.87
C VAL A 81 2.82 0.76 1.76
N SER A 82 1.55 0.85 2.15
CA SER A 82 0.46 1.20 1.25
C SER A 82 0.38 2.71 1.04
N PHE A 83 0.19 3.15 -0.20
CA PHE A 83 -0.04 4.56 -0.55
C PHE A 83 -1.51 4.88 -0.82
N ALA A 84 -2.43 3.96 -0.52
CA ALA A 84 -3.85 4.16 -0.74
C ALA A 84 -4.37 5.37 0.07
N GLY A 85 -4.81 6.41 -0.64
CA GLY A 85 -5.30 7.65 -0.03
C GLY A 85 -4.23 8.54 0.59
N ILE A 86 -2.95 8.30 0.34
CA ILE A 86 -1.83 9.12 0.81
C ILE A 86 -1.31 9.96 -0.36
N LEU A 87 -1.25 11.28 -0.16
CA LEU A 87 -0.72 12.18 -1.16
C LEU A 87 0.81 12.26 -1.06
N PRO A 88 1.55 12.31 -2.19
CA PRO A 88 3.00 12.47 -2.17
C PRO A 88 3.45 13.70 -1.36
N GLU A 89 2.70 14.79 -1.45
CA GLU A 89 3.00 16.04 -0.76
C GLU A 89 2.91 15.91 0.77
N GLU A 90 2.04 15.02 1.28
CA GLU A 90 1.94 14.72 2.71
C GLU A 90 3.18 13.98 3.20
N VAL A 91 3.66 13.02 2.40
CA VAL A 91 4.89 12.26 2.68
C VAL A 91 6.10 13.18 2.66
N GLU A 92 6.23 14.02 1.62
CA GLU A 92 7.32 14.99 1.48
C GLU A 92 7.30 16.01 2.64
N THR A 93 6.14 16.59 2.93
CA THR A 93 5.97 17.55 4.01
C THR A 93 6.36 16.93 5.34
N ALA A 94 5.90 15.72 5.63
CA ALA A 94 6.22 15.03 6.88
C ALA A 94 7.71 14.66 6.94
N ALA A 95 8.30 14.20 5.84
CA ALA A 95 9.71 13.87 5.76
C ALA A 95 10.57 15.09 6.09
N VAL A 96 10.35 16.20 5.39
CA VAL A 96 11.12 17.42 5.52
C VAL A 96 10.89 18.08 6.88
N ARG A 97 9.64 18.22 7.33
CA ARG A 97 9.31 18.97 8.55
C ARG A 97 9.58 18.20 9.84
N TYR A 98 9.33 16.90 9.87
CA TYR A 98 9.40 16.12 11.11
C TYR A 98 10.61 15.21 11.16
N TYR A 99 10.96 14.53 10.07
CA TYR A 99 12.00 13.49 10.12
C TYR A 99 13.42 13.99 9.81
N THR A 100 13.62 14.89 8.83
CA THR A 100 14.97 15.41 8.55
C THR A 100 15.64 16.11 9.75
N PRO A 101 14.95 16.89 10.61
CA PRO A 101 15.59 17.48 11.79
C PRO A 101 16.07 16.43 12.79
N MET A 102 15.42 15.26 12.83
CA MET A 102 15.79 14.16 13.71
C MET A 102 16.91 13.29 13.12
N LEU A 103 16.92 13.10 11.79
CA LEU A 103 17.86 12.20 11.11
C LEU A 103 19.17 12.89 10.70
N CYS A 104 19.11 14.13 10.23
CA CYS A 104 20.26 14.90 9.78
C CYS A 104 20.13 16.40 10.15
N PRO A 105 20.28 16.75 11.45
CA PRO A 105 19.98 18.09 11.96
C PRO A 105 20.78 19.20 11.25
N GLU A 106 22.05 18.97 10.95
CA GLU A 106 22.93 19.94 10.29
C GLU A 106 22.47 20.29 8.85
N ARG A 107 21.89 19.31 8.14
CA ARG A 107 21.43 19.46 6.75
C ARG A 107 19.96 19.86 6.66
N SER A 108 19.17 19.59 7.70
CA SER A 108 17.72 19.81 7.70
C SER A 108 17.31 21.22 7.25
N PRO A 109 17.97 22.33 7.66
CA PRO A 109 17.61 23.66 7.17
C PRO A 109 17.79 23.82 5.65
N GLN A 110 18.86 23.25 5.09
CA GLN A 110 19.18 23.32 3.67
C GLN A 110 18.24 22.45 2.85
N ILE A 111 17.98 21.22 3.32
CA ILE A 111 16.98 20.32 2.72
C ILE A 111 15.63 21.02 2.70
N ARG A 112 15.19 21.60 3.82
CA ARG A 112 13.90 22.29 3.90
C ARG A 112 13.79 23.45 2.91
N ALA A 113 14.86 24.20 2.69
CA ALA A 113 14.86 25.30 1.71
C ALA A 113 14.56 24.83 0.28
N LEU A 114 14.91 23.59 -0.09
CA LEU A 114 14.61 23.03 -1.42
C LEU A 114 13.11 22.80 -1.66
N PHE A 115 12.31 22.72 -0.60
CA PHE A 115 10.87 22.41 -0.63
C PHE A 115 10.00 23.63 -0.25
N GLN A 116 10.58 24.82 -0.07
CA GLN A 116 9.86 26.05 0.29
C GLN A 116 9.30 26.81 -0.93
N ARG A 117 8.81 26.09 -1.95
CA ARG A 117 8.22 26.71 -3.14
C ARG A 117 6.82 27.25 -2.86
#